data_AF-A0A1C6SPC0-F1
#
_entry.id   AF-A0A1C6SPC0-F1
#
_cell.length_a   1.000
_cell.length_b   1.000
_cell.length_c   1.000
_cell.angle_alpha   90.00
_cell.angle_beta   90.00
_cell.angle_gamma   90.00
#
_symmetry.space_group_name_H-M   'P 1'
#
loop_
_entity.id
_entity.type
_entity.pdbx_description
1 polymer ?
#
loop_
_entity_poly.entity_id
_entity_poly.type
_entity_poly.pdbx_seq_one_letter_code
_entity_poly.pdbx_strand_id
1 'polypeptide(L)'
;MAATDAAIVSWAVGPSERDGTGNTGRAATVATVVDRLGSTVRRGRRTSLVLTGTNPPPGYEGGVTSACVPPGAAGATVFVPRLCAALHHAATELARGQADLALVAAELEDEPGRWLVVALRRLAECWSPDEPPLIVVRITDRTEADRSRSDVLRPGDLRRMLTDGCHHPNPVADHRAPTPVALPDTSRRGHSVVLLPPPAPERPSGDPLLIRWSAVDAAAEERRRQAMGRLVRFDGDLLGDDRQRVETLARHAPRRATSGGVRGAVVAADATEAANLLDRHRPTEPKGRPVALLFPGQGAQYPRMGAGLYGHDPVFTTALDTFFALWGDGGEQLRDEWLSDDPSIPFDDGSRAQPLLFGIGYALGAMVRSWGVRPVALLGHSAGEMVAATLGGVFSLPAAVRLMRARVTEVVRTPSGGMLAVAAPAEELQSYLTLDPTGQVAIAAVNAPRQTMLAGPDEALAVVQEKLREQGYICRLAKARQAFHSPVVLDASLATRPAVEAARPGAPVDPVYSAYVGRKLDAATADDPTFWTTQLADPVLFWPALDALLATGDLLLVEAGAGQGLTNVARQHRAVRSKASDVVALLPATPGTPVADRRSVLAAAARIWTEGHELRWDAVDGTSARP
;
A
#
# COMPACT_ATOMS: atom_id res chain seq x y z
N MET A 1 -29.90 -13.47 16.96
CA MET A 1 -28.67 -14.27 17.19
C MET A 1 -28.25 -14.83 15.85
N ALA A 2 -27.21 -14.26 15.24
CA ALA A 2 -26.88 -14.45 13.84
C ALA A 2 -26.16 -15.79 13.59
N ALA A 3 -26.69 -16.58 12.65
CA ALA A 3 -26.14 -17.84 12.20
C ALA A 3 -24.80 -17.63 11.49
N THR A 4 -23.77 -18.36 11.92
CA THR A 4 -22.46 -18.43 11.27
C THR A 4 -22.51 -19.38 10.07
N ASP A 5 -22.47 -18.83 8.85
CA ASP A 5 -22.48 -19.54 7.55
C ASP A 5 -21.13 -20.25 7.17
N ALA A 6 -20.32 -20.66 8.14
CA ALA A 6 -19.05 -21.36 7.87
C ALA A 6 -19.00 -22.69 8.64
N ALA A 7 -18.79 -23.79 7.92
CA ALA A 7 -18.52 -25.08 8.52
C ALA A 7 -17.00 -25.28 8.60
N ILE A 8 -16.49 -25.48 9.82
CA ILE A 8 -15.13 -26.01 10.02
C ILE A 8 -15.25 -27.52 9.93
N VAL A 9 -14.71 -28.12 8.87
CA VAL A 9 -14.59 -29.58 8.80
C VAL A 9 -13.25 -29.93 9.44
N SER A 10 -13.29 -30.37 10.69
CA SER A 10 -12.13 -30.93 11.39
C SER A 10 -12.01 -32.40 11.06
N TRP A 11 -10.95 -32.80 10.35
CA TRP A 11 -10.58 -34.21 10.24
C TRP A 11 -9.67 -34.55 11.40
N ALA A 12 -10.18 -35.24 12.41
CA ALA A 12 -9.35 -35.88 13.42
C ALA A 12 -8.93 -37.25 12.88
N VAL A 13 -7.64 -37.45 12.59
CA VAL A 13 -7.10 -38.80 12.41
C VAL A 13 -6.86 -39.36 13.81
N GLY A 14 -7.92 -39.91 14.41
CA GLY A 14 -7.83 -40.71 15.64
C GLY A 14 -7.32 -42.12 15.32
N PRO A 15 -6.69 -42.82 16.28
CA PRO A 15 -6.29 -44.20 16.09
C PRO A 15 -7.53 -45.07 15.81
N SER A 16 -7.45 -45.95 14.82
CA SER A 16 -8.39 -47.07 14.70
C SER A 16 -8.31 -47.90 15.97
N GLU A 17 -9.43 -48.15 16.64
CA GLU A 17 -9.43 -49.02 17.81
C GLU A 17 -8.96 -50.45 17.46
N ARG A 18 -8.00 -50.90 18.28
CA ARG A 18 -7.53 -52.27 18.53
C ARG A 18 -6.69 -52.95 17.44
N ASP A 19 -5.39 -52.80 17.61
CA ASP A 19 -4.49 -53.96 17.73
C ASP A 19 -3.63 -53.79 18.99
N GLY A 20 -3.49 -54.88 19.75
CA GLY A 20 -3.01 -54.95 21.13
C GLY A 20 -1.54 -54.63 21.39
N THR A 21 -0.96 -53.62 20.73
CA THR A 21 0.39 -53.12 21.03
C THR A 21 0.29 -51.65 21.42
N GLY A 22 0.33 -51.37 22.72
CA GLY A 22 0.07 -50.05 23.32
C GLY A 22 1.00 -48.93 22.87
N ASN A 23 0.77 -48.40 21.67
CA ASN A 23 1.46 -47.24 21.14
C ASN A 23 0.46 -46.08 21.02
N THR A 24 0.63 -45.05 21.85
CA THR A 24 -0.18 -43.83 21.82
C THR A 24 0.17 -43.02 20.57
N GLY A 25 -0.55 -43.27 19.46
CA GLY A 25 -0.40 -42.53 18.21
C GLY A 25 -0.84 -41.06 18.38
N ARG A 26 0.00 -40.13 17.92
CA ARG A 26 -0.31 -38.69 17.87
C ARG A 26 -1.26 -38.41 16.69
N ALA A 27 -2.33 -37.67 16.94
CA ALA A 27 -3.26 -37.20 15.92
C ALA A 27 -2.73 -35.93 15.23
N ALA A 28 -2.91 -35.83 13.91
CA ALA A 28 -2.79 -34.58 13.16
C ALA A 28 -4.17 -34.16 12.68
N THR A 29 -4.57 -32.93 12.95
CA THR A 29 -5.86 -32.37 12.50
C THR A 29 -5.60 -31.42 11.33
N VAL A 30 -6.20 -31.71 10.17
CA VAL A 30 -6.26 -30.77 9.06
C VAL A 30 -7.64 -30.09 9.13
N ALA A 31 -7.65 -28.79 9.42
CA ALA A 31 -8.88 -28.00 9.41
C ALA A 31 -9.12 -27.44 8.00
N THR A 32 -10.20 -27.88 7.36
CA THR A 32 -10.65 -27.33 6.07
C THR A 32 -11.86 -26.43 6.30
N VAL A 33 -11.77 -25.18 5.85
CA VAL A 33 -12.87 -24.20 5.95
C VAL A 33 -13.72 -24.31 4.68
N VAL A 34 -15.00 -24.63 4.83
CA VAL A 34 -15.97 -24.70 3.72
C VAL A 34 -16.95 -23.54 3.83
N ASP A 35 -17.13 -22.75 2.76
CA ASP A 35 -17.99 -21.56 2.67
C ASP A 35 -18.79 -21.62 1.35
N ARG A 36 -20.01 -21.05 1.30
CA ARG A 36 -20.83 -21.07 0.08
C ARG A 36 -20.11 -20.29 -1.03
N LEU A 37 -20.04 -20.83 -2.26
CA LEU A 37 -19.30 -20.17 -3.35
C LEU A 37 -19.73 -18.71 -3.57
N GLY A 38 -21.03 -18.42 -3.51
CA GLY A 38 -21.56 -17.07 -3.65
C GLY A 38 -21.15 -16.08 -2.55
N SER A 39 -20.83 -16.55 -1.33
CA SER A 39 -20.25 -15.74 -0.25
C SER A 39 -18.73 -15.68 -0.33
N THR A 40 -18.07 -16.77 -0.72
CA THR A 40 -16.61 -16.84 -0.96
C THR A 40 -16.17 -15.87 -2.06
N VAL A 41 -16.90 -15.85 -3.18
CA VAL A 41 -16.68 -14.93 -4.31
C VAL A 41 -16.97 -13.48 -3.91
N ARG A 42 -18.10 -13.21 -3.24
CA ARG A 42 -18.44 -11.85 -2.76
C ARG A 42 -17.45 -11.30 -1.72
N ARG A 43 -16.80 -12.17 -0.93
CA ARG A 43 -15.80 -11.82 0.10
C ARG A 43 -14.36 -11.86 -0.42
N GLY A 44 -14.16 -12.05 -1.73
CA GLY A 44 -12.82 -12.12 -2.34
C GLY A 44 -11.94 -13.22 -1.72
N ARG A 45 -12.53 -14.33 -1.26
CA ARG A 45 -11.79 -15.48 -0.72
C ARG A 45 -11.34 -16.35 -1.90
N ARG A 46 -10.11 -16.87 -1.85
CA ARG A 46 -9.66 -17.86 -2.82
C ARG A 46 -10.46 -19.14 -2.59
N THR A 47 -11.03 -19.66 -3.67
CA THR A 47 -11.71 -20.94 -3.67
C THR A 47 -10.71 -21.96 -4.20
N SER A 48 -10.17 -22.80 -3.32
CA SER A 48 -9.28 -23.88 -3.74
C SER A 48 -10.04 -25.01 -4.43
N LEU A 49 -11.32 -25.19 -4.08
CA LEU A 49 -12.22 -26.23 -4.58
C LEU A 49 -13.68 -25.78 -4.37
N VAL A 50 -14.55 -25.97 -5.38
CA VAL A 50 -16.01 -25.74 -5.26
C VAL A 50 -16.71 -27.08 -5.08
N LEU A 51 -17.49 -27.24 -4.01
CA LEU A 51 -18.30 -28.44 -3.78
C LEU A 51 -19.77 -28.16 -4.09
N THR A 52 -20.39 -28.93 -5.00
CA THR A 52 -21.81 -28.83 -5.31
C THR A 52 -22.57 -30.07 -4.81
N GLY A 53 -23.35 -29.91 -3.72
CA GLY A 53 -24.34 -30.89 -3.22
C GLY A 53 -23.79 -32.07 -2.40
N THR A 54 -24.37 -32.34 -1.23
CA THR A 54 -24.05 -33.50 -0.37
C THR A 54 -25.33 -34.16 0.13
N ASN A 55 -25.45 -35.48 -0.02
CA ASN A 55 -26.33 -36.32 0.80
C ASN A 55 -25.57 -37.61 1.15
N PRO A 56 -25.65 -38.12 2.39
CA PRO A 56 -24.93 -39.31 2.81
C PRO A 56 -25.62 -40.61 2.33
N PRO A 57 -24.86 -41.69 2.06
CA PRO A 57 -25.42 -42.99 1.67
C PRO A 57 -26.09 -43.71 2.85
N PRO A 58 -27.07 -44.60 2.59
CA PRO A 58 -27.68 -45.42 3.64
C PRO A 58 -26.67 -46.45 4.18
N GLY A 59 -26.51 -46.51 5.50
CA GLY A 59 -25.66 -47.48 6.21
C GLY A 59 -24.37 -46.93 6.85
N TYR A 60 -24.16 -45.62 6.86
CA TYR A 60 -23.03 -44.99 7.55
C TYR A 60 -23.41 -44.59 8.99
N GLU A 61 -22.92 -45.32 9.99
CA GLU A 61 -23.11 -45.03 11.43
C GLU A 61 -21.97 -44.18 12.04
N GLY A 62 -21.19 -43.47 11.21
CA GLY A 62 -20.26 -42.45 11.69
C GLY A 62 -20.99 -41.13 11.90
N GLY A 63 -21.29 -40.79 13.15
CA GLY A 63 -22.15 -39.67 13.54
C GLY A 63 -21.82 -38.34 12.86
N VAL A 64 -22.80 -37.82 12.12
CA VAL A 64 -22.86 -36.44 11.64
C VAL A 64 -24.12 -35.80 12.22
N THR A 65 -24.00 -34.99 13.26
CA THR A 65 -25.09 -34.14 13.74
C THR A 65 -24.92 -32.71 13.21
N SER A 66 -25.68 -32.36 12.15
CA SER A 66 -26.34 -31.05 11.99
C SER A 66 -27.17 -30.98 10.69
N ALA A 67 -28.50 -31.01 10.86
CA ALA A 67 -29.68 -30.54 10.09
C ALA A 67 -29.52 -29.62 8.85
N CYS A 68 -30.46 -29.43 7.90
CA CYS A 68 -31.78 -29.98 7.47
C CYS A 68 -32.18 -29.26 6.15
N VAL A 69 -32.70 -29.95 5.10
CA VAL A 69 -33.50 -29.37 3.96
C VAL A 69 -34.45 -30.47 3.38
N PRO A 70 -35.71 -30.20 2.99
CA PRO A 70 -36.77 -31.18 2.73
C PRO A 70 -36.70 -31.88 1.34
N PRO A 71 -37.47 -32.97 1.10
CA PRO A 71 -37.22 -33.92 0.02
C PRO A 71 -37.75 -33.45 -1.34
N GLY A 72 -36.89 -33.48 -2.37
CA GLY A 72 -37.31 -33.18 -3.75
C GLY A 72 -36.20 -32.79 -4.75
N ALA A 73 -34.98 -33.31 -4.62
CA ALA A 73 -33.95 -33.15 -5.65
C ALA A 73 -33.06 -34.40 -5.70
N ALA A 74 -33.20 -35.18 -6.77
CA ALA A 74 -32.34 -36.31 -7.08
C ALA A 74 -31.04 -35.81 -7.73
N GLY A 75 -29.89 -36.35 -7.29
CA GLY A 75 -28.59 -36.21 -7.97
C GLY A 75 -27.43 -35.79 -7.06
N ALA A 76 -26.79 -36.75 -6.37
CA ALA A 76 -25.53 -36.61 -5.61
C ALA A 76 -24.93 -38.04 -5.44
N THR A 77 -23.64 -38.40 -5.49
CA THR A 77 -22.28 -37.80 -5.68
C THR A 77 -21.36 -38.93 -6.27
N VAL A 78 -20.02 -38.90 -6.45
CA VAL A 78 -18.96 -39.15 -5.42
C VAL A 78 -17.53 -38.90 -6.00
N PHE A 79 -16.62 -38.52 -5.08
CA PHE A 79 -15.15 -38.44 -5.09
C PHE A 79 -14.39 -39.67 -5.61
N VAL A 80 -13.15 -39.48 -6.10
CA VAL A 80 -12.22 -40.58 -6.49
C VAL A 80 -11.66 -41.29 -5.24
N PRO A 81 -12.01 -42.57 -4.93
CA PRO A 81 -11.57 -43.28 -3.72
C PRO A 81 -10.05 -43.43 -3.59
N ARG A 82 -9.33 -43.44 -4.73
CA ARG A 82 -7.88 -43.59 -4.79
C ARG A 82 -7.12 -42.38 -4.26
N LEU A 83 -7.60 -41.16 -4.53
CA LEU A 83 -6.97 -39.93 -4.03
C LEU A 83 -7.11 -39.83 -2.50
N CYS A 84 -8.28 -40.19 -1.96
CA CYS A 84 -8.49 -40.23 -0.51
C CYS A 84 -7.61 -41.27 0.18
N ALA A 85 -7.46 -42.47 -0.40
CA ALA A 85 -6.55 -43.49 0.11
C ALA A 85 -5.08 -43.02 0.07
N ALA A 86 -4.66 -42.36 -1.01
CA ALA A 86 -3.29 -41.86 -1.15
C ALA A 86 -2.99 -40.68 -0.21
N LEU A 87 -3.92 -39.73 -0.05
CA LEU A 87 -3.83 -38.65 0.95
C LEU A 87 -3.81 -39.19 2.38
N HIS A 88 -4.65 -40.18 2.68
CA HIS A 88 -4.69 -40.83 3.99
C HIS A 88 -3.37 -41.56 4.28
N HIS A 89 -2.85 -42.31 3.32
CA HIS A 89 -1.56 -43.00 3.44
C HIS A 89 -0.40 -42.01 3.65
N ALA A 90 -0.32 -40.96 2.83
CA ALA A 90 0.68 -39.90 2.95
C ALA A 90 0.61 -39.17 4.29
N ALA A 91 -0.60 -38.80 4.76
CA ALA A 91 -0.78 -38.20 6.08
C ALA A 91 -0.36 -39.14 7.22
N THR A 92 -0.56 -40.45 7.06
CA THR A 92 -0.18 -41.45 8.05
C THR A 92 1.35 -41.62 8.12
N GLU A 93 2.05 -41.65 6.99
CA GLU A 93 3.52 -41.68 6.92
C GLU A 93 4.14 -40.43 7.58
N LEU A 94 3.55 -39.25 7.33
CA LEU A 94 3.94 -37.99 7.97
C LEU A 94 3.69 -38.03 9.49
N ALA A 95 2.54 -38.57 9.94
CA ALA A 95 2.20 -38.67 11.36
C ALA A 95 3.16 -39.60 12.13
N ARG A 96 3.57 -40.72 11.51
CA ARG A 96 4.56 -41.66 12.04
C ARG A 96 6.00 -41.14 12.04
N GLY A 97 6.24 -39.98 11.40
CA GLY A 97 7.58 -39.40 11.26
C GLY A 97 8.48 -40.17 10.31
N GLN A 98 7.90 -40.95 9.40
CA GLN A 98 8.63 -41.69 8.37
C GLN A 98 8.99 -40.79 7.17
N ALA A 99 8.35 -39.62 7.06
CA ALA A 99 8.68 -38.56 6.12
C ALA A 99 8.38 -37.18 6.73
N ASP A 100 9.08 -36.13 6.25
CA ASP A 100 8.81 -34.73 6.60
C ASP A 100 7.95 -34.01 5.54
N LEU A 101 7.88 -34.57 4.33
CA LEU A 101 7.12 -34.10 3.17
C LEU A 101 6.60 -35.32 2.40
N ALA A 102 5.33 -35.30 2.00
CA ALA A 102 4.70 -36.32 1.17
C ALA A 102 3.99 -35.65 -0.02
N LEU A 103 4.16 -36.22 -1.20
CA LEU A 103 3.51 -35.75 -2.43
C LEU A 103 2.51 -36.81 -2.88
N VAL A 104 1.27 -36.39 -3.13
CA VAL A 104 0.20 -37.25 -3.62
C VAL A 104 -0.21 -36.76 -4.99
N ALA A 105 -0.01 -37.60 -6.01
CA ALA A 105 -0.44 -37.35 -7.37
C ALA A 105 -1.63 -38.26 -7.72
N ALA A 106 -2.72 -37.70 -8.25
CA ALA A 106 -3.84 -38.47 -8.78
C ALA A 106 -4.25 -37.95 -10.16
N GLU A 107 -4.41 -38.87 -11.09
CA GLU A 107 -4.99 -38.58 -12.40
C GLU A 107 -6.48 -38.28 -12.25
N LEU A 108 -6.96 -37.26 -12.96
CA LEU A 108 -8.36 -36.88 -12.95
C LEU A 108 -9.15 -37.88 -13.81
N GLU A 109 -10.16 -38.54 -13.24
CA GLU A 109 -10.92 -39.59 -13.93
C GLU A 109 -11.61 -39.12 -15.22
N ASP A 110 -11.92 -37.82 -15.31
CA ASP A 110 -12.63 -37.21 -16.44
C ASP A 110 -11.68 -36.57 -17.48
N GLU A 111 -10.38 -36.43 -17.21
CA GLU A 111 -9.36 -35.90 -18.14
C GLU A 111 -8.07 -36.76 -18.12
N PRO A 112 -8.01 -37.85 -18.91
CA PRO A 112 -6.83 -38.71 -19.00
C PRO A 112 -5.58 -37.91 -19.41
N GLY A 113 -4.50 -38.02 -18.63
CA GLY A 113 -3.27 -37.25 -18.80
C GLY A 113 -3.16 -36.00 -17.93
N ARG A 114 -4.22 -35.58 -17.21
CA ARG A 114 -4.15 -34.49 -16.23
C ARG A 114 -4.04 -35.00 -14.81
N TRP A 115 -3.06 -34.48 -14.08
CA TRP A 115 -2.73 -34.93 -12.73
C TRP A 115 -2.88 -33.81 -11.72
N LEU A 116 -3.55 -34.10 -10.60
CA LEU A 116 -3.58 -33.29 -9.40
C LEU A 116 -2.43 -33.71 -8.48
N VAL A 117 -1.50 -32.79 -8.18
CA VAL A 117 -0.41 -33.03 -7.23
C VAL A 117 -0.62 -32.20 -5.97
N VAL A 118 -0.63 -32.89 -4.82
CA VAL A 118 -0.83 -32.33 -3.48
C VAL A 118 0.42 -32.56 -2.65
N ALA A 119 1.04 -31.48 -2.16
CA ALA A 119 2.15 -31.54 -1.22
C ALA A 119 1.66 -31.41 0.24
N LEU A 120 2.01 -32.38 1.07
CA LEU A 120 1.72 -32.43 2.50
C LEU A 120 3.04 -32.36 3.26
N ARG A 121 3.16 -31.48 4.26
CA ARG A 121 4.37 -31.35 5.09
C ARG A 121 4.04 -31.59 6.56
N ARG A 122 4.91 -32.30 7.27
CA ARG A 122 4.82 -32.46 8.72
C ARG A 122 5.15 -31.12 9.41
N LEU A 123 4.25 -30.64 10.27
CA LEU A 123 4.49 -29.46 11.13
C LEU A 123 4.88 -29.94 12.54
N ALA A 124 5.79 -29.23 13.20
CA ALA A 124 6.25 -29.56 14.55
C ALA A 124 5.13 -29.38 15.61
N GLU A 125 5.30 -30.04 16.75
CA GLU A 125 4.31 -30.37 17.80
C GLU A 125 3.46 -29.22 18.38
N CYS A 126 3.82 -27.96 18.13
CA CYS A 126 3.09 -26.79 18.62
C CYS A 126 2.34 -26.10 17.48
N TRP A 127 1.14 -26.60 17.17
CA TRP A 127 0.22 -25.94 16.24
C TRP A 127 -0.86 -25.16 17.01
N SER A 128 -1.09 -23.92 16.59
CA SER A 128 -2.22 -23.09 17.04
C SER A 128 -3.28 -23.03 15.91
N PRO A 129 -4.58 -23.12 16.22
CA PRO A 129 -5.66 -23.00 15.23
C PRO A 129 -5.69 -21.69 14.44
N ASP A 130 -4.88 -20.69 14.82
CA ASP A 130 -4.75 -19.40 14.14
C ASP A 130 -3.72 -19.39 12.98
N GLU A 131 -2.99 -20.49 12.72
CA GLU A 131 -2.05 -20.61 11.59
C GLU A 131 -2.43 -21.76 10.64
N PRO A 132 -2.98 -21.49 9.43
CA PRO A 132 -3.33 -22.55 8.49
C PRO A 132 -2.08 -23.21 7.89
N PRO A 133 -2.10 -24.54 7.64
CA PRO A 133 -1.01 -25.22 6.95
C PRO A 133 -0.87 -24.71 5.51
N LEU A 134 0.36 -24.50 5.06
CA LEU A 134 0.66 -24.18 3.67
C LEU A 134 0.40 -25.45 2.82
N ILE A 135 -0.70 -25.47 2.07
CA ILE A 135 -0.98 -26.49 1.07
C ILE A 135 -0.67 -25.90 -0.31
N VAL A 136 0.26 -26.52 -1.03
CA VAL A 136 0.57 -26.18 -2.42
C VAL A 136 -0.07 -27.23 -3.31
N VAL A 137 -0.93 -26.79 -4.23
CA VAL A 137 -1.63 -27.64 -5.20
C VAL A 137 -1.22 -27.19 -6.61
N ARG A 138 -0.77 -28.12 -7.44
CA ARG A 138 -0.45 -27.88 -8.85
C ARG A 138 -1.09 -28.94 -9.74
N ILE A 139 -1.56 -28.53 -10.92
CA ILE A 139 -2.07 -29.43 -11.96
C ILE A 139 -1.06 -29.42 -13.11
N THR A 140 -0.69 -30.60 -13.62
CA THR A 140 0.28 -30.75 -14.73
C THR A 140 -0.21 -31.77 -15.75
N ASP A 141 0.12 -31.55 -17.03
CA ASP A 141 -0.14 -32.50 -18.11
C ASP A 141 0.98 -33.55 -18.19
N ARG A 142 0.64 -34.83 -18.44
CA ARG A 142 1.59 -35.95 -18.62
C ARG A 142 1.38 -36.68 -19.96
N THR A 143 2.46 -37.24 -20.51
CA THR A 143 2.42 -38.05 -21.74
C THR A 143 2.13 -39.52 -21.46
N GLU A 144 1.76 -40.25 -22.52
CA GLU A 144 1.19 -41.61 -22.50
C GLU A 144 2.08 -42.71 -21.91
N ALA A 145 3.38 -42.44 -21.70
CA ALA A 145 4.35 -43.41 -21.19
C ALA A 145 4.32 -43.63 -19.66
N ASP A 146 3.65 -42.76 -18.89
CA ASP A 146 3.64 -42.78 -17.42
C ASP A 146 2.37 -43.39 -16.79
N ARG A 147 1.56 -44.12 -17.57
CA ARG A 147 0.19 -44.57 -17.25
C ARG A 147 0.02 -45.62 -16.14
N SER A 148 0.98 -45.83 -15.25
CA SER A 148 0.79 -46.75 -14.12
C SER A 148 1.15 -46.14 -12.76
N ARG A 149 0.08 -45.76 -12.03
CA ARG A 149 -0.09 -45.75 -10.56
C ARG A 149 -0.32 -44.38 -9.89
N SER A 150 -1.28 -44.37 -8.97
CA SER A 150 -1.40 -43.38 -7.90
C SER A 150 -0.44 -43.79 -6.77
N ASP A 151 0.79 -43.27 -6.78
CA ASP A 151 1.83 -43.64 -5.81
C ASP A 151 2.27 -42.43 -4.94
N VAL A 152 2.76 -42.72 -3.72
CA VAL A 152 3.51 -41.76 -2.91
C VAL A 152 4.90 -41.63 -3.51
N LEU A 153 5.21 -40.47 -4.10
CA LEU A 153 6.46 -40.25 -4.81
C LEU A 153 7.60 -39.93 -3.83
N ARG A 154 8.76 -40.58 -3.99
CA ARG A 154 9.97 -40.22 -3.24
C ARG A 154 10.68 -39.03 -3.91
N PRO A 155 11.41 -38.18 -3.17
CA PRO A 155 12.07 -36.99 -3.74
C PRO A 155 13.02 -37.27 -4.93
N GLY A 156 13.63 -38.46 -4.98
CA GLY A 156 14.57 -38.85 -6.04
C GLY A 156 13.91 -39.18 -7.40
N ASP A 157 12.65 -39.61 -7.40
CA ASP A 157 11.93 -40.00 -8.62
C ASP A 157 11.54 -38.75 -9.45
N LEU A 158 11.37 -37.61 -8.78
CA LEU A 158 11.01 -36.34 -9.41
C LEU A 158 12.10 -35.79 -10.35
N ARG A 159 13.39 -35.99 -9.99
CA ARG A 159 14.52 -35.44 -10.76
C ARG A 159 14.66 -36.09 -12.13
N ARG A 160 14.25 -37.36 -12.26
CA ARG A 160 14.26 -38.12 -13.52
C ARG A 160 13.03 -37.82 -14.38
N MET A 161 11.89 -37.54 -13.75
CA MET A 161 10.63 -37.22 -14.44
C MET A 161 10.58 -35.80 -15.02
N LEU A 162 11.27 -34.83 -14.38
CA LEU A 162 11.30 -33.44 -14.84
C LEU A 162 12.36 -33.17 -15.92
N THR A 163 13.41 -33.97 -16.03
CA THR A 163 14.47 -33.79 -17.04
C THR A 163 14.15 -34.37 -18.41
N ASP A 164 13.31 -35.41 -18.49
CA ASP A 164 13.20 -36.22 -19.71
C ASP A 164 11.96 -35.89 -20.58
N GLY A 165 11.09 -34.96 -20.16
CA GLY A 165 9.74 -34.78 -20.75
C GLY A 165 9.32 -33.39 -21.27
N CYS A 166 10.18 -32.36 -21.29
CA CYS A 166 9.75 -31.00 -21.64
C CYS A 166 10.39 -30.45 -22.92
N HIS A 167 9.98 -30.97 -24.08
CA HIS A 167 10.18 -30.30 -25.37
C HIS A 167 8.87 -30.21 -26.16
N HIS A 168 8.01 -29.23 -25.82
CA HIS A 168 7.25 -28.46 -26.82
C HIS A 168 6.60 -27.19 -26.22
N PRO A 169 6.44 -26.13 -27.04
CA PRO A 169 6.02 -24.80 -26.60
C PRO A 169 4.51 -24.72 -26.37
N ASN A 170 4.15 -23.88 -25.40
CA ASN A 170 2.80 -23.48 -25.01
C ASN A 170 1.99 -22.95 -26.23
N PRO A 171 0.91 -23.61 -26.68
CA PRO A 171 0.09 -23.11 -27.79
C PRO A 171 -1.03 -22.20 -27.25
N VAL A 172 -0.68 -21.10 -26.58
CA VAL A 172 -1.61 -19.99 -26.33
C VAL A 172 -0.81 -18.68 -26.40
N ALA A 173 -0.34 -18.36 -27.60
CA ALA A 173 0.13 -17.03 -27.96
C ALA A 173 -0.94 -16.39 -28.85
N ASP A 174 -2.08 -15.99 -28.28
CA ASP A 174 -2.92 -14.98 -28.94
C ASP A 174 -3.76 -14.19 -27.92
N HIS A 175 -3.73 -12.87 -28.06
CA HIS A 175 -4.23 -11.88 -27.11
C HIS A 175 -5.76 -11.70 -27.20
N ARG A 176 -6.55 -12.68 -26.76
CA ARG A 176 -8.00 -12.49 -26.55
C ARG A 176 -8.42 -13.02 -25.18
N ALA A 177 -9.27 -12.25 -24.50
CA ALA A 177 -9.92 -12.63 -23.26
C ALA A 177 -10.52 -14.05 -23.38
N PRO A 178 -10.49 -14.88 -22.33
CA PRO A 178 -11.05 -16.23 -22.40
C PRO A 178 -12.56 -16.14 -22.61
N THR A 179 -13.00 -16.42 -23.83
CA THR A 179 -14.40 -16.73 -24.13
C THR A 179 -14.73 -18.06 -23.43
N PRO A 180 -15.87 -18.18 -22.72
CA PRO A 180 -16.32 -19.47 -22.20
C PRO A 180 -16.39 -20.49 -23.34
N VAL A 181 -15.63 -21.57 -23.25
CA VAL A 181 -15.73 -22.68 -24.20
C VAL A 181 -17.01 -23.44 -23.87
N ALA A 182 -18.06 -23.20 -24.66
CA ALA A 182 -19.23 -24.06 -24.71
C ALA A 182 -19.07 -25.05 -25.88
N LEU A 183 -19.06 -26.35 -25.58
CA LEU A 183 -19.15 -27.41 -26.59
C LEU A 183 -20.61 -27.91 -26.70
N PRO A 184 -21.03 -28.47 -27.85
CA PRO A 184 -22.43 -28.55 -28.24
C PRO A 184 -23.24 -29.59 -27.45
N ASP A 185 -24.52 -29.27 -27.31
CA ASP A 185 -25.60 -30.06 -26.71
C ASP A 185 -25.70 -31.47 -27.31
N THR A 186 -25.51 -32.48 -26.44
CA THR A 186 -26.20 -33.77 -26.60
C THR A 186 -26.77 -34.20 -25.25
N SER A 187 -28.08 -34.01 -25.12
CA SER A 187 -28.90 -34.48 -24.01
C SER A 187 -28.50 -35.88 -23.50
N ARG A 188 -28.36 -36.00 -22.17
CA ARG A 188 -28.00 -37.19 -21.35
C ARG A 188 -26.50 -37.44 -21.13
N ARG A 189 -25.87 -36.58 -20.32
CA ARG A 189 -24.91 -36.90 -19.24
C ARG A 189 -24.49 -35.57 -18.61
N GLY A 190 -24.69 -35.43 -17.30
CA GLY A 190 -24.32 -34.20 -16.60
C GLY A 190 -22.80 -34.03 -16.60
N HIS A 191 -22.32 -32.86 -17.01
CA HIS A 191 -20.91 -32.49 -16.96
C HIS A 191 -20.65 -31.59 -15.75
N SER A 192 -19.59 -31.87 -15.01
CA SER A 192 -19.06 -31.00 -13.96
C SER A 192 -18.10 -30.00 -14.60
N VAL A 193 -18.26 -28.71 -14.29
CA VAL A 193 -17.35 -27.65 -14.76
C VAL A 193 -16.42 -27.27 -13.61
N VAL A 194 -15.13 -27.55 -13.76
CA VAL A 194 -14.08 -27.03 -12.88
C VAL A 194 -13.72 -25.63 -13.35
N LEU A 195 -14.19 -24.61 -12.64
CA LEU A 195 -13.77 -23.23 -12.87
C LEU A 195 -12.43 -22.99 -12.14
N LEU A 196 -11.34 -22.95 -12.90
CA LEU A 196 -10.10 -22.36 -12.40
C LEU A 196 -10.38 -20.88 -12.06
N PRO A 197 -9.92 -20.35 -10.92
CA PRO A 197 -10.00 -18.93 -10.68
C PRO A 197 -9.27 -18.22 -11.84
N PRO A 198 -9.78 -17.07 -12.32
CA PRO A 198 -9.08 -16.33 -13.35
C PRO A 198 -7.64 -16.08 -12.88
N PRO A 199 -6.64 -16.18 -13.78
CA PRO A 199 -5.27 -15.81 -13.44
C PRO A 199 -5.31 -14.41 -12.82
N ALA A 200 -4.59 -14.23 -11.71
CA ALA A 200 -4.41 -12.89 -11.16
C ALA A 200 -3.84 -12.01 -12.28
N PRO A 201 -4.26 -10.73 -12.38
CA PRO A 201 -3.68 -9.84 -13.37
C PRO A 201 -2.14 -9.90 -13.24
N GLU A 202 -1.46 -10.19 -14.35
CA GLU A 202 -0.01 -10.24 -14.38
C GLU A 202 0.53 -8.86 -13.98
N ARG A 203 1.30 -8.80 -12.90
CA ARG A 203 2.05 -7.59 -12.56
C ARG A 203 3.33 -7.56 -13.39
N PRO A 204 3.77 -6.39 -13.87
CA PRO A 204 5.04 -6.26 -14.56
C PRO A 204 6.18 -6.88 -13.74
N SER A 205 7.08 -7.60 -14.42
CA SER A 205 8.31 -8.12 -13.80
C SER A 205 9.13 -6.97 -13.22
N GLY A 206 9.62 -7.13 -11.98
CA GLY A 206 10.46 -6.13 -11.29
C GLY A 206 9.72 -5.12 -10.40
N ASP A 207 8.38 -5.11 -10.36
CA ASP A 207 7.64 -4.21 -9.46
C ASP A 207 7.79 -4.65 -7.99
N PRO A 208 8.07 -3.73 -7.05
CA PRO A 208 8.24 -4.06 -5.64
C PRO A 208 6.93 -4.61 -5.06
N LEU A 209 7.06 -5.57 -4.14
CA LEU A 209 5.95 -6.20 -3.44
C LEU A 209 6.13 -6.04 -1.95
N LEU A 210 5.03 -5.76 -1.26
CA LEU A 210 4.98 -5.68 0.19
C LEU A 210 4.72 -7.07 0.79
N ILE A 211 5.74 -7.66 1.40
CA ILE A 211 5.60 -8.87 2.21
C ILE A 211 5.33 -8.43 3.64
N ARG A 212 4.24 -8.94 4.24
CA ARG A 212 3.81 -8.54 5.58
C ARG A 212 3.37 -9.75 6.40
N TRP A 213 3.60 -9.68 7.71
CA TRP A 213 3.24 -10.73 8.64
C TRP A 213 2.89 -10.15 10.02
N SER A 214 2.25 -10.97 10.84
CA SER A 214 1.97 -10.68 12.24
C SER A 214 2.08 -11.97 13.03
N ALA A 215 2.38 -11.85 14.33
CA ALA A 215 2.41 -12.96 15.26
C ALA A 215 2.01 -12.50 16.66
N VAL A 216 1.60 -13.43 17.52
CA VAL A 216 1.11 -13.13 18.88
C VAL A 216 2.21 -12.60 19.81
N ASP A 217 3.47 -12.97 19.58
CA ASP A 217 4.63 -12.58 20.36
C ASP A 217 5.90 -12.57 19.49
N ALA A 218 7.02 -12.11 20.07
CA ALA A 218 8.30 -12.01 19.37
C ALA A 218 8.88 -13.38 18.95
N ALA A 219 8.62 -14.46 19.70
CA ALA A 219 9.13 -15.78 19.36
C ALA A 219 8.36 -16.41 18.19
N ALA A 220 7.04 -16.21 18.15
CA ALA A 220 6.18 -16.58 17.03
C ALA A 220 6.49 -15.75 15.78
N GLU A 221 6.78 -14.45 15.96
CA GLU A 221 7.24 -13.58 14.88
C GLU A 221 8.52 -14.13 14.26
N GLU A 222 9.52 -14.45 15.08
CA GLU A 222 10.79 -15.00 14.63
C GLU A 222 10.59 -16.29 13.83
N ARG A 223 9.83 -17.25 14.36
CA ARG A 223 9.54 -18.52 13.69
C ARG A 223 8.87 -18.30 12.34
N ARG A 224 7.90 -17.39 12.27
CA ARG A 224 7.17 -17.05 11.05
C ARG A 224 8.09 -16.39 10.04
N ARG A 225 8.89 -15.40 10.47
CA ARG A 225 9.88 -14.71 9.64
C ARG A 225 10.92 -15.67 9.05
N GLN A 226 11.46 -16.56 9.87
CA GLN A 226 12.38 -17.62 9.42
C GLN A 226 11.72 -18.61 8.45
N ALA A 227 10.45 -18.99 8.69
CA ALA A 227 9.70 -19.85 7.77
C ALA A 227 9.49 -19.20 6.41
N MET A 228 9.13 -17.91 6.37
CA MET A 228 9.07 -17.14 5.12
C MET A 228 10.44 -17.07 4.45
N GLY A 229 11.50 -16.79 5.20
CA GLY A 229 12.87 -16.76 4.67
C GLY A 229 13.31 -18.09 4.06
N ARG A 230 12.87 -19.24 4.60
CA ARG A 230 13.08 -20.55 4.00
C ARG A 230 12.26 -20.76 2.73
N LEU A 231 11.02 -20.26 2.68
CA LEU A 231 10.15 -20.36 1.51
C LEU A 231 10.70 -19.59 0.31
N VAL A 232 11.21 -18.38 0.54
CA VAL A 232 11.78 -17.55 -0.54
C VAL A 232 13.03 -18.19 -1.16
N ARG A 233 13.88 -18.79 -0.32
CA ARG A 233 15.12 -19.46 -0.72
C ARG A 233 14.91 -20.88 -1.26
N PHE A 234 13.67 -21.36 -1.30
CA PHE A 234 13.40 -22.71 -1.74
C PHE A 234 13.68 -22.83 -3.25
N ASP A 235 14.75 -23.54 -3.57
CA ASP A 235 15.15 -23.82 -4.94
C ASP A 235 14.47 -25.11 -5.40
N GLY A 236 13.33 -24.97 -6.09
CA GLY A 236 12.59 -26.10 -6.63
C GLY A 236 11.37 -25.67 -7.45
N ASP A 237 11.14 -26.40 -8.55
CA ASP A 237 10.13 -26.10 -9.58
C ASP A 237 8.67 -26.05 -9.07
N LEU A 238 8.42 -26.50 -7.84
CA LEU A 238 7.10 -26.62 -7.22
C LEU A 238 6.44 -25.27 -6.88
N LEU A 239 7.22 -24.22 -6.60
CA LEU A 239 6.72 -22.92 -6.14
C LEU A 239 6.84 -21.81 -7.20
N GLY A 240 7.24 -22.16 -8.41
CA GLY A 240 7.47 -21.21 -9.49
C GLY A 240 8.83 -20.52 -9.43
N ASP A 241 9.03 -19.58 -10.33
CA ASP A 241 10.20 -18.72 -10.37
C ASP A 241 10.33 -17.84 -9.11
N ASP A 242 11.47 -17.16 -8.96
CA ASP A 242 11.75 -16.29 -7.83
C ASP A 242 10.66 -15.23 -7.59
N ARG A 243 10.02 -14.75 -8.66
CA ARG A 243 8.95 -13.75 -8.59
C ARG A 243 7.68 -14.34 -7.98
N GLN A 244 7.26 -15.52 -8.44
CA GLN A 244 6.06 -16.20 -7.96
C GLN A 244 6.13 -16.52 -6.46
N ARG A 245 7.33 -16.79 -5.92
CA ARG A 245 7.54 -16.99 -4.47
C ARG A 245 7.29 -15.71 -3.66
N VAL A 246 7.83 -14.57 -4.10
CA VAL A 246 7.61 -13.26 -3.45
C VAL A 246 6.15 -12.87 -3.49
N GLU A 247 5.50 -13.03 -4.64
CA GLU A 247 4.08 -12.74 -4.78
C GLU A 247 3.21 -13.65 -3.91
N THR A 248 3.59 -14.92 -3.78
CA THR A 248 2.91 -15.86 -2.89
C THR A 248 2.99 -15.36 -1.45
N LEU A 249 4.15 -14.92 -0.98
CA LEU A 249 4.29 -14.35 0.36
C LEU A 249 3.50 -13.05 0.54
N ALA A 250 3.59 -12.12 -0.42
CA ALA A 250 2.84 -10.86 -0.38
C ALA A 250 1.32 -11.10 -0.28
N ARG A 251 0.81 -12.13 -0.98
CA ARG A 251 -0.62 -12.50 -0.99
C ARG A 251 -1.10 -13.27 0.24
N HIS A 252 -0.26 -14.09 0.86
CA HIS A 252 -0.63 -14.93 2.02
C HIS A 252 -0.49 -14.24 3.37
N ALA A 253 -0.23 -12.95 3.35
CA ALA A 253 -0.24 -12.12 4.53
C ALA A 253 -1.56 -12.20 5.31
N PRO A 254 -1.52 -12.18 6.65
CA PRO A 254 -2.71 -12.32 7.49
C PRO A 254 -3.76 -11.26 7.13
N ARG A 255 -5.01 -11.72 6.94
CA ARG A 255 -6.16 -10.84 6.65
C ARG A 255 -6.61 -10.02 7.87
N ARG A 256 -6.20 -10.45 9.08
CA ARG A 256 -6.38 -9.74 10.34
C ARG A 256 -5.15 -9.98 11.20
N ALA A 257 -4.62 -8.92 11.79
CA ALA A 257 -3.60 -9.08 12.82
C ALA A 257 -4.20 -9.75 14.06
N THR A 258 -3.38 -10.53 14.76
CA THR A 258 -3.66 -10.88 16.16
C THR A 258 -3.60 -9.59 16.97
N SER A 259 -4.68 -9.25 17.67
CA SER A 259 -4.72 -8.06 18.54
C SER A 259 -3.59 -8.11 19.56
N GLY A 260 -2.78 -7.06 19.63
CA GLY A 260 -1.61 -7.00 20.53
C GLY A 260 -0.37 -7.75 20.05
N GLY A 261 -0.36 -8.26 18.81
CA GLY A 261 0.77 -9.01 18.25
C GLY A 261 1.86 -8.15 17.60
N VAL A 262 3.07 -8.71 17.52
CA VAL A 262 4.20 -8.14 16.79
C VAL A 262 3.88 -8.15 15.29
N ARG A 263 4.18 -7.03 14.60
CA ARG A 263 3.97 -6.89 13.15
C ARG A 263 5.30 -6.66 12.46
N GLY A 264 5.45 -7.26 11.29
CA GLY A 264 6.60 -7.05 10.43
C GLY A 264 6.19 -6.89 8.97
N ALA A 265 7.03 -6.15 8.24
CA ALA A 265 6.84 -5.90 6.83
C ALA A 265 8.17 -5.57 6.14
N VAL A 266 8.32 -6.01 4.89
CA VAL A 266 9.45 -5.70 4.01
C VAL A 266 8.94 -5.48 2.58
N VAL A 267 9.63 -4.62 1.83
CA VAL A 267 9.34 -4.37 0.41
C VAL A 267 10.47 -4.95 -0.43
N ALA A 268 10.14 -5.87 -1.33
CA ALA A 268 11.14 -6.56 -2.15
C ALA A 268 10.66 -6.73 -3.60
N ALA A 269 11.58 -6.63 -4.55
CA ALA A 269 11.32 -6.87 -5.97
C ALA A 269 11.47 -8.36 -6.34
N ASP A 270 12.38 -9.06 -5.67
CA ASP A 270 12.75 -10.44 -5.96
C ASP A 270 13.01 -11.26 -4.69
N ALA A 271 13.22 -12.57 -4.88
CA ALA A 271 13.44 -13.53 -3.81
C ALA A 271 14.73 -13.26 -3.03
N THR A 272 15.80 -12.86 -3.70
CA THR A 272 17.09 -12.59 -3.05
C THR A 272 16.99 -11.39 -2.11
N GLU A 273 16.37 -10.30 -2.58
CA GLU A 273 16.11 -9.11 -1.77
C GLU A 273 15.18 -9.44 -0.60
N ALA A 274 14.08 -10.16 -0.83
CA ALA A 274 13.14 -10.57 0.21
C ALA A 274 13.82 -11.39 1.31
N ALA A 275 14.64 -12.38 0.94
CA ALA A 275 15.40 -13.20 1.88
C ALA A 275 16.34 -12.37 2.76
N ASN A 276 17.11 -11.45 2.15
CA ASN A 276 18.03 -10.57 2.86
C ASN A 276 17.32 -9.61 3.83
N LEU A 277 16.19 -9.04 3.40
CA LEU A 277 15.40 -8.12 4.22
C LEU A 277 14.73 -8.85 5.38
N LEU A 278 14.21 -10.06 5.14
CA LEU A 278 13.62 -10.88 6.19
C LEU A 278 14.65 -11.22 7.25
N ASP A 279 15.88 -11.61 6.90
CA ASP A 279 16.92 -11.94 7.89
C ASP A 279 17.30 -10.75 8.77
N ARG A 280 17.39 -9.55 8.18
CA ARG A 280 17.82 -8.31 8.86
C ARG A 280 16.68 -7.60 9.60
N HIS A 281 15.43 -7.98 9.35
CA HIS A 281 14.27 -7.34 9.96
C HIS A 281 14.32 -7.49 11.48
N ARG A 282 14.01 -6.41 12.18
CA ARG A 282 13.89 -6.42 13.64
C ARG A 282 12.42 -6.26 14.01
N PRO A 283 11.88 -7.14 14.87
CA PRO A 283 10.49 -7.05 15.29
C PRO A 283 10.22 -5.71 15.94
N THR A 284 9.08 -5.11 15.60
CA THR A 284 8.59 -3.89 16.23
C THR A 284 7.21 -4.15 16.79
N GLU A 285 7.04 -3.86 18.08
CA GLU A 285 5.72 -3.78 18.68
C GLU A 285 4.98 -2.55 18.13
N PRO A 286 3.71 -2.71 17.75
CA PRO A 286 2.89 -1.57 17.31
C PRO A 286 2.76 -0.54 18.43
N LYS A 287 3.09 0.72 18.15
CA LYS A 287 2.90 1.81 19.10
C LYS A 287 1.53 2.46 19.01
N GLY A 288 0.72 2.11 18.00
CA GLY A 288 -0.66 2.55 17.86
C GLY A 288 -0.82 4.05 17.60
N ARG A 289 0.23 4.72 17.10
CA ARG A 289 0.18 6.17 16.92
C ARG A 289 -0.83 6.57 15.83
N PRO A 290 -1.75 7.50 16.10
CA PRO A 290 -2.63 8.05 15.07
C PRO A 290 -1.83 8.70 13.94
N VAL A 291 -2.39 8.64 12.72
CA VAL A 291 -1.76 9.19 11.52
C VAL A 291 -2.13 10.66 11.36
N ALA A 292 -1.16 11.53 11.08
CA ALA A 292 -1.41 12.88 10.56
C ALA A 292 -0.70 13.07 9.22
N LEU A 293 -1.36 13.71 8.25
CA LEU A 293 -0.78 13.94 6.93
C LEU A 293 -0.14 15.32 6.84
N LEU A 294 1.07 15.36 6.27
CA LEU A 294 1.82 16.58 6.01
C LEU A 294 1.89 16.83 4.50
N PHE A 295 1.62 18.06 4.05
CA PHE A 295 1.63 18.43 2.63
C PHE A 295 2.69 19.51 2.36
N PRO A 296 3.78 19.20 1.63
CA PRO A 296 4.82 20.16 1.33
C PRO A 296 4.35 21.25 0.36
N GLY A 297 5.00 22.42 0.44
CA GLY A 297 4.82 23.53 -0.50
C GLY A 297 5.89 23.57 -1.59
N GLN A 298 6.00 24.72 -2.26
CA GLN A 298 7.01 24.96 -3.29
C GLN A 298 8.43 24.82 -2.72
N GLY A 299 9.32 24.26 -3.54
CA GLY A 299 10.66 23.79 -3.17
C GLY A 299 10.77 22.27 -3.09
N ALA A 300 9.64 21.56 -3.05
CA ALA A 300 9.58 20.10 -3.05
C ALA A 300 9.50 19.48 -4.44
N GLN A 301 9.15 20.27 -5.46
CA GLN A 301 8.95 19.79 -6.82
C GLN A 301 10.22 19.25 -7.46
N TYR A 302 10.04 18.25 -8.32
CA TYR A 302 11.07 17.76 -9.23
C TYR A 302 10.41 17.12 -10.45
N PRO A 303 11.13 16.98 -11.59
CA PRO A 303 10.58 16.36 -12.78
C PRO A 303 10.01 14.97 -12.49
N ARG A 304 8.84 14.66 -13.05
CA ARG A 304 8.18 13.35 -12.92
C ARG A 304 7.92 12.89 -11.48
N MET A 305 7.79 13.81 -10.53
CA MET A 305 7.49 13.48 -9.13
C MET A 305 6.22 12.64 -9.01
N GLY A 306 6.33 11.46 -8.39
CA GLY A 306 5.22 10.52 -8.21
C GLY A 306 4.70 9.87 -9.51
N ALA A 307 5.35 10.10 -10.66
CA ALA A 307 4.90 9.56 -11.94
C ALA A 307 4.90 8.03 -11.97
N GLY A 308 5.68 7.36 -11.11
CA GLY A 308 5.65 5.91 -11.01
C GLY A 308 4.35 5.32 -10.43
N LEU A 309 3.49 6.15 -9.87
CA LEU A 309 2.16 5.76 -9.37
C LEU A 309 1.06 5.97 -10.42
N TYR A 310 1.30 6.84 -11.41
CA TYR A 310 0.33 7.17 -12.44
C TYR A 310 0.18 6.02 -13.45
N GLY A 311 -1.04 5.53 -13.62
CA GLY A 311 -1.34 4.30 -14.36
C GLY A 311 -1.15 2.99 -13.57
N HIS A 312 -0.59 3.05 -12.35
CA HIS A 312 -0.36 1.90 -11.48
C HIS A 312 -1.30 1.88 -10.26
N ASP A 313 -1.49 3.02 -9.59
CA ASP A 313 -2.47 3.17 -8.52
C ASP A 313 -3.75 3.83 -9.05
N PRO A 314 -4.91 3.15 -9.01
CA PRO A 314 -6.15 3.67 -9.59
C PRO A 314 -6.66 4.96 -8.93
N VAL A 315 -6.46 5.13 -7.62
CA VAL A 315 -6.96 6.29 -6.88
C VAL A 315 -6.09 7.51 -7.18
N PHE A 316 -4.77 7.33 -7.16
CA PHE A 316 -3.81 8.35 -7.54
C PHE A 316 -4.05 8.82 -8.99
N THR A 317 -4.22 7.87 -9.91
CA THR A 317 -4.46 8.15 -11.33
C THR A 317 -5.76 8.92 -11.53
N THR A 318 -6.87 8.45 -10.94
CA THR A 318 -8.17 9.11 -11.05
C THR A 318 -8.16 10.52 -10.48
N ALA A 319 -7.48 10.71 -9.34
CA ALA A 319 -7.36 12.02 -8.71
C ALA A 319 -6.60 13.02 -9.58
N LEU A 320 -5.49 12.60 -10.21
CA LEU A 320 -4.74 13.45 -11.12
C LEU A 320 -5.48 13.72 -12.44
N ASP A 321 -6.14 12.72 -13.02
CA ASP A 321 -6.95 12.91 -14.22
C ASP A 321 -8.08 13.93 -13.98
N THR A 322 -8.73 13.81 -12.82
CA THR A 322 -9.75 14.77 -12.39
C THR A 322 -9.15 16.16 -12.20
N PHE A 323 -7.98 16.25 -11.58
CA PHE A 323 -7.27 17.53 -11.40
C PHE A 323 -6.93 18.20 -12.73
N PHE A 324 -6.32 17.48 -13.67
CA PHE A 324 -5.95 18.03 -14.98
C PHE A 324 -7.20 18.43 -15.79
N ALA A 325 -8.27 17.64 -15.75
CA ALA A 325 -9.54 18.00 -16.37
C ALA A 325 -10.14 19.30 -15.77
N LEU A 326 -10.12 19.44 -14.44
CA LEU A 326 -10.56 20.65 -13.75
C LEU A 326 -9.64 21.86 -14.01
N TRP A 327 -8.38 21.63 -14.35
CA TRP A 327 -7.43 22.68 -14.73
C TRP A 327 -7.82 23.36 -16.05
N GLY A 328 -8.60 22.71 -16.92
CA GLY A 328 -9.12 23.28 -18.17
C GLY A 328 -8.08 23.34 -19.28
N ASP A 329 -8.12 24.38 -20.14
CA ASP A 329 -7.37 24.51 -21.40
C ASP A 329 -5.83 24.36 -21.31
N GLY A 330 -5.24 24.36 -20.11
CA GLY A 330 -3.81 24.08 -19.89
C GLY A 330 -3.51 22.77 -19.16
N GLY A 331 -4.54 21.97 -18.84
CA GLY A 331 -4.42 20.77 -18.01
C GLY A 331 -3.66 19.64 -18.70
N GLU A 332 -3.97 19.40 -19.98
CA GLU A 332 -3.26 18.43 -20.81
C GLU A 332 -1.79 18.81 -20.99
N GLN A 333 -1.51 20.08 -21.31
CA GLN A 333 -0.13 20.57 -21.41
C GLN A 333 0.63 20.39 -20.08
N LEU A 334 0.02 20.74 -18.94
CA LEU A 334 0.67 20.59 -17.64
C LEU A 334 0.96 19.12 -17.31
N ARG A 335 0.07 18.20 -17.71
CA ARG A 335 0.27 16.75 -17.58
C ARG A 335 1.42 16.27 -18.47
N ASP A 336 1.45 16.68 -19.73
CA ASP A 336 2.49 16.29 -20.69
C ASP A 336 3.86 16.80 -20.25
N GLU A 337 3.93 18.05 -19.78
CA GLU A 337 5.15 18.62 -19.21
C GLU A 337 5.61 17.83 -17.97
N TRP A 338 4.70 17.46 -17.06
CA TRP A 338 5.03 16.65 -15.88
C TRP A 338 5.57 15.26 -16.22
N LEU A 339 5.03 14.62 -17.26
CA LEU A 339 5.42 13.29 -17.71
C LEU A 339 6.59 13.28 -18.69
N SER A 340 7.03 14.45 -19.15
CA SER A 340 8.16 14.60 -20.06
C SER A 340 9.49 14.27 -19.39
N ASP A 341 10.42 13.74 -20.19
CA ASP A 341 11.83 13.55 -19.81
C ASP A 341 12.69 14.77 -20.20
N ASP A 342 12.09 15.83 -20.74
CA ASP A 342 12.81 17.04 -21.14
C ASP A 342 13.35 17.81 -19.91
N PRO A 343 14.68 17.85 -19.72
CA PRO A 343 15.30 18.51 -18.59
C PRO A 343 15.21 20.04 -18.67
N SER A 344 14.80 20.61 -19.81
CA SER A 344 14.68 22.06 -20.00
C SER A 344 13.41 22.65 -19.40
N ILE A 345 12.43 21.81 -19.03
CA ILE A 345 11.17 22.26 -18.42
C ILE A 345 11.47 22.87 -17.04
N PRO A 346 11.14 24.15 -16.82
CA PRO A 346 11.49 24.84 -15.57
C PRO A 346 10.48 24.50 -14.48
N PHE A 347 10.62 23.32 -13.87
CA PHE A 347 9.72 22.89 -12.79
C PHE A 347 9.75 23.79 -11.56
N ASP A 348 10.83 24.55 -11.34
CA ASP A 348 10.94 25.50 -10.24
C ASP A 348 10.08 26.77 -10.42
N ASP A 349 9.51 26.97 -11.61
CA ASP A 349 8.56 28.05 -11.90
C ASP A 349 7.22 27.82 -11.18
N GLY A 350 6.71 28.84 -10.49
CA GLY A 350 5.46 28.76 -9.73
C GLY A 350 4.24 28.35 -10.56
N SER A 351 4.24 28.64 -11.86
CA SER A 351 3.18 28.22 -12.80
C SER A 351 3.10 26.72 -13.04
N ARG A 352 4.17 25.99 -12.75
CA ARG A 352 4.25 24.52 -12.85
C ARG A 352 4.32 23.88 -11.48
N ALA A 353 5.19 24.39 -10.60
CA ALA A 353 5.44 23.85 -9.28
C ALA A 353 4.16 23.76 -8.44
N GLN A 354 3.47 24.88 -8.24
CA GLN A 354 2.33 24.95 -7.33
C GLN A 354 1.15 24.08 -7.77
N PRO A 355 0.70 24.11 -9.04
CA PRO A 355 -0.41 23.26 -9.45
C PRO A 355 -0.07 21.78 -9.43
N LEU A 356 1.14 21.38 -9.86
CA LEU A 356 1.54 19.97 -9.81
C LEU A 356 1.69 19.48 -8.37
N LEU A 357 2.28 20.28 -7.47
CA LEU A 357 2.38 19.93 -6.05
C LEU A 357 0.99 19.79 -5.40
N PHE A 358 0.04 20.66 -5.76
CA PHE A 358 -1.35 20.53 -5.31
C PHE A 358 -1.97 19.21 -5.80
N GLY A 359 -1.92 18.94 -7.11
CA GLY A 359 -2.50 17.73 -7.69
C GLY A 359 -1.92 16.45 -7.10
N ILE A 360 -0.59 16.38 -6.99
CA ILE A 360 0.11 15.20 -6.46
C ILE A 360 -0.13 15.04 -4.96
N GLY A 361 -0.07 16.12 -4.18
CA GLY A 361 -0.36 16.07 -2.74
C GLY A 361 -1.80 15.62 -2.48
N TYR A 362 -2.76 16.12 -3.25
CA TYR A 362 -4.16 15.72 -3.17
C TYR A 362 -4.33 14.23 -3.53
N ALA A 363 -3.72 13.78 -4.62
CA ALA A 363 -3.77 12.39 -5.07
C ALA A 363 -3.14 11.42 -4.05
N LEU A 364 -1.99 11.77 -3.47
CA LEU A 364 -1.34 11.00 -2.40
C LEU A 364 -2.19 10.95 -1.13
N GLY A 365 -2.80 12.07 -0.72
CA GLY A 365 -3.70 12.10 0.43
C GLY A 365 -4.96 11.26 0.22
N ALA A 366 -5.54 11.31 -0.98
CA ALA A 366 -6.67 10.46 -1.38
C ALA A 366 -6.29 8.96 -1.39
N MET A 367 -5.10 8.62 -1.90
CA MET A 367 -4.56 7.26 -1.90
C MET A 367 -4.38 6.73 -0.46
N VAL A 368 -3.79 7.50 0.46
CA VAL A 368 -3.67 7.05 1.86
C VAL A 368 -5.05 6.83 2.51
N ARG A 369 -6.03 7.69 2.24
CA ARG A 369 -7.41 7.50 2.71
C ARG A 369 -8.06 6.25 2.12
N SER A 370 -7.78 5.92 0.86
CA SER A 370 -8.33 4.72 0.21
C SER A 370 -7.83 3.42 0.85
N TRP A 371 -6.63 3.45 1.46
CA TRP A 371 -6.10 2.35 2.27
C TRP A 371 -6.89 2.12 3.57
N GLY A 372 -7.93 2.92 3.87
CA GLY A 372 -8.71 2.83 5.10
C GLY A 372 -8.11 3.61 6.28
N VAL A 373 -6.98 4.30 6.06
CA VAL A 373 -6.38 5.19 7.05
C VAL A 373 -7.30 6.40 7.24
N ARG A 374 -7.57 6.74 8.50
CA ARG A 374 -8.30 7.95 8.88
C ARG A 374 -7.35 8.90 9.57
N PRO A 375 -6.75 9.87 8.85
CA PRO A 375 -5.87 10.84 9.46
C PRO A 375 -6.60 11.64 10.54
N VAL A 376 -5.97 11.81 11.70
CA VAL A 376 -6.52 12.62 12.81
C VAL A 376 -6.23 14.11 12.63
N ALA A 377 -5.30 14.45 11.73
CA ALA A 377 -4.96 15.81 11.40
C ALA A 377 -4.34 15.93 10.00
N LEU A 378 -4.50 17.11 9.39
CA LEU A 378 -3.87 17.53 8.14
C LEU A 378 -3.09 18.82 8.40
N LEU A 379 -1.85 18.92 7.92
CA LEU A 379 -1.02 20.12 8.02
C LEU A 379 -0.32 20.36 6.69
N GLY A 380 -0.50 21.54 6.11
CA GLY A 380 0.16 21.92 4.86
C GLY A 380 1.14 23.08 5.05
N HIS A 381 2.24 23.06 4.31
CA HIS A 381 3.22 24.15 4.24
C HIS A 381 2.95 25.00 3.00
N SER A 382 2.75 26.31 3.16
CA SER A 382 2.52 27.24 2.03
C SER A 382 1.42 26.73 1.08
N ALA A 383 1.71 26.50 -0.20
CA ALA A 383 0.78 25.92 -1.17
C ALA A 383 0.18 24.56 -0.75
N GLY A 384 0.90 23.77 0.05
CA GLY A 384 0.40 22.52 0.62
C GLY A 384 -0.78 22.71 1.58
N GLU A 385 -0.97 23.91 2.13
CA GLU A 385 -2.14 24.23 2.96
C GLU A 385 -3.44 24.19 2.15
N MET A 386 -3.38 24.50 0.85
CA MET A 386 -4.54 24.33 -0.04
C MET A 386 -4.93 22.85 -0.20
N VAL A 387 -3.95 21.94 -0.18
CA VAL A 387 -4.21 20.49 -0.21
C VAL A 387 -4.86 20.05 1.09
N ALA A 388 -4.29 20.46 2.24
CA ALA A 388 -4.83 20.15 3.56
C ALA A 388 -6.26 20.68 3.73
N ALA A 389 -6.52 21.92 3.29
CA ALA A 389 -7.84 22.54 3.32
C ALA A 389 -8.85 21.83 2.42
N THR A 390 -8.44 21.42 1.21
CA THR A 390 -9.32 20.70 0.27
C THR A 390 -9.67 19.31 0.81
N LEU A 391 -8.68 18.53 1.27
CA LEU A 391 -8.94 17.22 1.87
C LEU A 391 -9.70 17.33 3.19
N GLY A 392 -9.48 18.41 3.94
CA GLY A 392 -10.19 18.71 5.18
C GLY A 392 -11.60 19.26 4.99
N GLY A 393 -12.05 19.47 3.75
CA GLY A 393 -13.43 19.88 3.43
C GLY A 393 -13.68 21.38 3.45
N VAL A 394 -12.67 22.23 3.64
CA VAL A 394 -12.80 23.69 3.55
C VAL A 394 -13.16 24.11 2.13
N PHE A 395 -12.54 23.47 1.13
CA PHE A 395 -12.82 23.68 -0.28
C PHE A 395 -13.24 22.38 -0.94
N SER A 396 -14.20 22.46 -1.87
CA SER A 396 -14.37 21.38 -2.85
C SER A 396 -13.18 21.34 -3.82
N LEU A 397 -12.83 20.15 -4.32
CA LEU A 397 -11.73 20.01 -5.29
C LEU A 397 -11.89 20.96 -6.51
N PRO A 398 -13.06 21.06 -7.18
CA PRO A 398 -13.25 22.00 -8.29
C PRO A 398 -13.03 23.46 -7.89
N ALA A 399 -13.45 23.86 -6.68
CA ALA A 399 -13.24 25.22 -6.19
C ALA A 399 -11.76 25.50 -5.91
N ALA A 400 -11.08 24.57 -5.24
CA ALA A 400 -9.65 24.67 -4.94
C ALA A 400 -8.81 24.76 -6.21
N VAL A 401 -9.11 23.96 -7.24
CA VAL A 401 -8.40 24.00 -8.54
C VAL A 401 -8.58 25.36 -9.22
N ARG A 402 -9.81 25.91 -9.25
CA ARG A 402 -10.05 27.26 -9.80
C ARG A 402 -9.30 28.35 -9.03
N LEU A 403 -9.28 28.26 -7.70
CA LEU A 403 -8.55 29.20 -6.86
C LEU A 403 -7.03 29.09 -7.09
N MET A 404 -6.48 27.87 -7.21
CA MET A 404 -5.07 27.66 -7.55
C MET A 404 -4.72 28.28 -8.91
N ARG A 405 -5.57 28.12 -9.92
CA ARG A 405 -5.39 28.78 -11.22
C ARG A 405 -5.31 30.29 -11.09
N ALA A 406 -6.28 30.90 -10.38
CA ALA A 406 -6.30 32.34 -10.16
C ALA A 406 -5.04 32.83 -9.43
N ARG A 407 -4.63 32.13 -8.36
CA ARG A 407 -3.39 32.43 -7.63
C ARG A 407 -2.17 32.40 -8.52
N VAL A 408 -1.99 31.33 -9.29
CA VAL A 408 -0.87 31.20 -10.22
C VAL A 408 -0.88 32.32 -11.25
N THR A 409 -2.04 32.64 -11.84
CA THR A 409 -2.17 33.71 -12.84
C THR A 409 -1.76 35.08 -12.31
N GLU A 410 -2.09 35.40 -11.06
CA GLU A 410 -1.71 36.69 -10.48
C GLU A 410 -0.25 36.71 -10.00
N VAL A 411 0.21 35.61 -9.39
CA VAL A 411 1.60 35.48 -8.90
C VAL A 411 2.63 35.62 -10.01
N VAL A 412 2.40 35.03 -11.18
CA VAL A 412 3.40 35.09 -12.27
C VAL A 412 3.60 36.51 -12.83
N ARG A 413 2.69 37.45 -12.49
CA ARG A 413 2.78 38.86 -12.89
C ARG A 413 3.52 39.73 -11.87
N THR A 414 3.87 39.20 -10.70
CA THR A 414 4.60 39.97 -9.68
C THR A 414 6.03 40.28 -10.16
N PRO A 415 6.64 41.37 -9.65
CA PRO A 415 8.06 41.63 -9.89
C PRO A 415 8.95 40.43 -9.52
N SER A 416 10.11 40.33 -10.17
CA SER A 416 11.14 39.35 -9.79
C SER A 416 11.55 39.55 -8.33
N GLY A 417 11.76 38.44 -7.64
CA GLY A 417 12.30 38.43 -6.30
C GLY A 417 12.78 37.05 -5.92
N GLY A 418 13.27 36.94 -4.69
CA GLY A 418 13.90 35.72 -4.23
C GLY A 418 13.44 35.31 -2.83
N MET A 419 13.91 34.14 -2.43
CA MET A 419 13.79 33.69 -1.05
C MET A 419 15.15 33.17 -0.55
N LEU A 420 15.47 33.45 0.71
CA LEU A 420 16.73 33.11 1.36
C LEU A 420 16.49 32.28 2.61
N ALA A 421 16.96 31.04 2.62
CA ALA A 421 17.02 30.23 3.83
C ALA A 421 18.18 30.67 4.71
N VAL A 422 17.91 30.94 5.99
CA VAL A 422 18.89 31.38 6.99
C VAL A 422 18.85 30.44 8.19
N ALA A 423 20.02 29.96 8.61
CA ALA A 423 20.17 29.07 9.76
C ALA A 423 20.12 29.83 11.11
N ALA A 424 19.02 30.55 11.36
CA ALA A 424 18.82 31.39 12.54
C ALA A 424 17.35 31.40 13.00
N PRO A 425 17.09 31.67 14.29
CA PRO A 425 15.77 32.04 14.79
C PRO A 425 15.25 33.32 14.13
N ALA A 426 13.93 33.46 14.02
CA ALA A 426 13.27 34.61 13.41
C ALA A 426 13.55 35.93 14.17
N GLU A 427 13.73 35.83 15.49
CA GLU A 427 13.97 36.95 16.39
C GLU A 427 15.37 37.57 16.15
N GLU A 428 16.37 36.75 15.81
CA GLU A 428 17.74 37.21 15.50
C GLU A 428 17.80 37.97 14.15
N LEU A 429 16.79 37.80 13.29
CA LEU A 429 16.78 38.36 11.93
C LEU A 429 16.07 39.70 11.78
N GLN A 430 15.37 40.18 12.83
CA GLN A 430 14.54 41.38 12.76
C GLN A 430 15.31 42.63 12.31
N SER A 431 16.54 42.81 12.80
CA SER A 431 17.38 43.96 12.45
C SER A 431 17.84 43.97 10.98
N TYR A 432 17.73 42.84 10.28
CA TYR A 432 18.13 42.73 8.88
C TYR A 432 16.98 43.09 7.93
N LEU A 433 15.73 43.04 8.39
CA LEU A 433 14.56 43.37 7.58
C LEU A 433 14.50 44.87 7.25
N THR A 434 15.05 45.70 8.13
CA THR A 434 15.08 47.17 8.01
C THR A 434 16.32 47.70 7.27
N LEU A 435 17.23 46.83 6.83
CA LEU A 435 18.41 47.24 6.07
C LEU A 435 18.07 47.66 4.63
N ASP A 436 16.90 47.28 4.17
CA ASP A 436 16.36 47.70 2.89
C ASP A 436 15.67 49.06 3.02
N PRO A 437 16.03 50.08 2.21
CA PRO A 437 15.40 51.41 2.24
C PRO A 437 13.89 51.39 1.96
N THR A 438 13.40 50.34 1.29
CA THR A 438 11.99 50.18 0.96
C THR A 438 11.21 49.33 1.98
N GLY A 439 11.89 48.66 2.92
CA GLY A 439 11.31 47.73 3.89
C GLY A 439 10.68 46.48 3.28
N GLN A 440 11.14 46.04 2.10
CA GLN A 440 10.50 44.98 1.31
C GLN A 440 11.02 43.56 1.60
N VAL A 441 12.09 43.40 2.39
CA VAL A 441 12.53 42.08 2.85
C VAL A 441 11.76 41.70 4.11
N ALA A 442 11.01 40.60 4.05
CA ALA A 442 10.20 40.09 5.15
C ALA A 442 10.59 38.66 5.55
N ILE A 443 10.19 38.25 6.74
CA ILE A 443 10.20 36.84 7.11
C ILE A 443 9.08 36.15 6.35
N ALA A 444 9.45 35.22 5.49
CA ALA A 444 8.54 34.44 4.67
C ALA A 444 8.09 33.14 5.34
N ALA A 445 8.95 32.52 6.16
CA ALA A 445 8.60 31.30 6.87
C ALA A 445 9.45 31.05 8.11
N VAL A 446 8.84 30.47 9.14
CA VAL A 446 9.52 29.88 10.31
C VAL A 446 9.34 28.37 10.23
N ASN A 447 10.32 27.69 9.62
CA ASN A 447 10.25 26.27 9.30
C ASN A 447 10.76 25.38 10.42
N ALA A 448 11.72 25.87 11.21
CA ALA A 448 12.25 25.22 12.41
C ALA A 448 12.84 26.28 13.36
N PRO A 449 13.23 25.96 14.61
CA PRO A 449 13.70 26.94 15.59
C PRO A 449 14.92 27.74 15.11
N ARG A 450 15.72 27.16 14.22
CA ARG A 450 16.87 27.82 13.58
C ARG A 450 16.83 27.73 12.06
N GLN A 451 15.64 27.67 11.47
CA GLN A 451 15.47 27.61 10.02
C GLN A 451 14.37 28.60 9.60
N THR A 452 14.80 29.81 9.27
CA THR A 452 13.92 30.91 8.86
C THR A 452 14.13 31.19 7.37
N MET A 453 13.05 31.48 6.66
CA MET A 453 13.10 31.97 5.28
C MET A 453 12.84 33.47 5.27
N LEU A 454 13.68 34.21 4.55
CA LEU A 454 13.42 35.60 4.18
C LEU A 454 12.96 35.65 2.71
N ALA A 455 12.18 36.65 2.34
CA ALA A 455 11.81 36.91 0.95
C ALA A 455 11.72 38.41 0.68
N GLY A 456 12.05 38.81 -0.55
CA GLY A 456 11.98 40.19 -1.00
C GLY A 456 12.53 40.34 -2.42
N PRO A 457 12.63 41.59 -2.93
CA PRO A 457 13.25 41.88 -4.21
C PRO A 457 14.70 41.38 -4.26
N ASP A 458 15.17 40.99 -5.45
CA ASP A 458 16.50 40.37 -5.61
C ASP A 458 17.65 41.25 -5.09
N GLU A 459 17.60 42.56 -5.39
CA GLU A 459 18.63 43.52 -4.96
C GLU A 459 18.67 43.68 -3.44
N ALA A 460 17.51 43.88 -2.82
CA ALA A 460 17.39 44.03 -1.37
C ALA A 460 17.81 42.74 -0.63
N LEU A 461 17.40 41.59 -1.16
CA LEU A 461 17.73 40.28 -0.60
C LEU A 461 19.24 39.99 -0.70
N ALA A 462 19.91 40.47 -1.75
CA ALA A 462 21.37 40.35 -1.90
C ALA A 462 22.12 41.15 -0.83
N VAL A 463 21.69 42.39 -0.54
CA VAL A 463 22.27 43.22 0.54
C VAL A 463 22.11 42.52 1.90
N VAL A 464 20.90 42.03 2.19
CA VAL A 464 20.63 41.30 3.44
C VAL A 464 21.47 40.03 3.53
N GLN A 465 21.59 39.26 2.44
CA GLN A 465 22.40 38.05 2.39
C GLN A 465 23.89 38.34 2.69
N GLU A 466 24.45 39.38 2.10
CA GLU A 466 25.84 39.78 2.33
C GLU A 466 26.06 40.13 3.80
N LYS A 467 25.17 40.93 4.40
CA LYS A 467 25.25 41.31 5.81
C LYS A 467 25.09 40.13 6.75
N LEU A 468 24.21 39.19 6.45
CA LEU A 468 24.09 37.95 7.23
C LEU A 468 25.37 37.11 7.15
N ARG A 469 25.98 37.00 5.97
CA ARG A 469 27.26 36.28 5.79
C ARG A 469 28.42 36.95 6.51
N GLU A 470 28.51 38.28 6.48
CA GLU A 470 29.51 39.05 7.25
C GLU A 470 29.40 38.75 8.76
N GLN A 471 28.19 38.51 9.26
CA GLN A 471 27.92 38.17 10.65
C GLN A 471 28.00 36.65 10.94
N GLY A 472 28.43 35.85 9.97
CA GLY A 472 28.68 34.41 10.14
C GLY A 472 27.46 33.50 10.00
N TYR A 473 26.30 34.01 9.57
CA TYR A 473 25.12 33.18 9.35
C TYR A 473 25.25 32.32 8.09
N ILE A 474 24.81 31.06 8.19
CA ILE A 474 24.68 30.16 7.03
C ILE A 474 23.41 30.54 6.25
N CYS A 475 23.60 30.91 4.98
CA CYS A 475 22.52 31.36 4.11
C CYS A 475 22.50 30.58 2.79
N ARG A 476 21.32 30.21 2.29
CA ARG A 476 21.13 29.51 1.01
C ARG A 476 19.95 30.08 0.24
N LEU A 477 20.16 30.51 -1.00
CA LEU A 477 19.08 30.95 -1.88
C LEU A 477 18.18 29.76 -2.27
N ALA A 478 16.87 30.01 -2.27
CA ALA A 478 15.91 29.11 -2.88
C ALA A 478 15.89 29.32 -4.40
N LYS A 479 15.36 28.34 -5.13
CA LYS A 479 15.19 28.44 -6.58
C LYS A 479 13.93 29.22 -7.00
N ALA A 480 13.08 29.58 -6.04
CA ALA A 480 11.89 30.37 -6.30
C ALA A 480 12.26 31.73 -6.88
N ARG A 481 11.52 32.17 -7.90
CA ARG A 481 11.70 33.44 -8.63
C ARG A 481 10.74 34.54 -8.18
N GLN A 482 9.89 34.23 -7.22
CA GLN A 482 8.96 35.16 -6.61
C GLN A 482 9.24 35.21 -5.11
N ALA A 483 9.08 36.39 -4.53
CA ALA A 483 9.21 36.63 -3.11
C ALA A 483 7.91 36.25 -2.37
N PHE A 484 7.56 34.96 -2.39
CA PHE A 484 6.37 34.46 -1.69
C PHE A 484 6.39 34.80 -0.20
N HIS A 485 5.20 35.00 0.39
CA HIS A 485 5.05 35.32 1.81
C HIS A 485 5.79 36.62 2.20
N SER A 486 5.69 37.62 1.32
CA SER A 486 6.23 38.96 1.55
C SER A 486 5.28 40.04 1.01
N PRO A 487 5.46 41.32 1.41
CA PRO A 487 4.70 42.43 0.86
C PRO A 487 4.76 42.54 -0.67
N VAL A 488 5.79 42.01 -1.33
CA VAL A 488 5.96 42.04 -2.79
C VAL A 488 4.82 41.36 -3.53
N VAL A 489 4.23 40.31 -2.95
CA VAL A 489 3.14 39.54 -3.58
C VAL A 489 1.75 39.95 -3.08
N LEU A 490 1.64 40.96 -2.22
CA LEU A 490 0.37 41.36 -1.59
C LEU A 490 -0.69 41.77 -2.60
N ASP A 491 -0.35 42.62 -3.57
CA ASP A 491 -1.31 43.09 -4.58
C ASP A 491 -1.84 41.93 -5.44
N ALA A 492 -0.95 41.02 -5.86
CA ALA A 492 -1.33 39.80 -6.57
C ALA A 492 -2.20 38.89 -5.70
N SER A 493 -1.89 38.78 -4.41
CA SER A 493 -2.68 38.04 -3.43
C SER A 493 -4.10 38.60 -3.30
N LEU A 494 -4.22 39.92 -3.13
CA LEU A 494 -5.51 40.62 -3.03
C LEU A 494 -6.34 40.52 -4.30
N ALA A 495 -5.71 40.48 -5.48
CA ALA A 495 -6.38 40.25 -6.75
C ALA A 495 -7.08 38.88 -6.84
N THR A 496 -6.71 37.91 -5.99
CA THR A 496 -7.37 36.59 -5.94
C THR A 496 -8.68 36.56 -5.15
N ARG A 497 -9.04 37.65 -4.43
CA ARG A 497 -10.24 37.73 -3.58
C ARG A 497 -11.52 37.25 -4.28
N PRO A 498 -11.84 37.65 -5.53
CA PRO A 498 -13.05 37.17 -6.19
C PRO A 498 -13.07 35.65 -6.37
N ALA A 499 -11.90 35.04 -6.63
CA ALA A 499 -11.79 33.59 -6.75
C ALA A 499 -11.94 32.87 -5.40
N VAL A 500 -11.44 33.47 -4.31
CA VAL A 500 -11.63 32.95 -2.95
C VAL A 500 -13.12 32.99 -2.56
N GLU A 501 -13.79 34.12 -2.77
CA GLU A 501 -15.22 34.27 -2.47
C GLU A 501 -16.08 33.29 -3.30
N ALA A 502 -15.73 33.09 -4.57
CA ALA A 502 -16.36 32.09 -5.43
C ALA A 502 -16.07 30.64 -4.99
N ALA A 503 -14.93 30.40 -4.33
CA ALA A 503 -14.58 29.08 -3.80
C ALA A 503 -15.41 28.71 -2.57
N ARG A 504 -16.01 29.70 -1.89
CA ARG A 504 -16.87 29.54 -0.70
C ARG A 504 -16.20 28.65 0.35
N PRO A 505 -15.08 29.11 0.95
CA PRO A 505 -14.45 28.36 2.03
C PRO A 505 -15.49 28.04 3.12
N GLY A 506 -15.35 26.88 3.75
CA GLY A 506 -16.24 26.46 4.83
C GLY A 506 -15.47 25.89 6.02
N ALA A 507 -16.22 25.52 7.07
CA ALA A 507 -15.63 24.91 8.25
C ALA A 507 -14.93 23.57 7.91
N PRO A 508 -13.73 23.29 8.47
CA PRO A 508 -13.06 22.02 8.25
C PRO A 508 -13.89 20.86 8.83
N VAL A 509 -14.09 19.81 8.02
CA VAL A 509 -14.71 18.54 8.43
C VAL A 509 -13.70 17.67 9.18
N ASP A 510 -12.46 17.62 8.67
CA ASP A 510 -11.34 16.97 9.35
C ASP A 510 -10.45 18.03 10.04
N PRO A 511 -9.74 17.69 11.14
CA PRO A 511 -8.85 18.64 11.79
C PRO A 511 -7.72 19.13 10.86
N VAL A 512 -7.74 20.42 10.53
CA VAL A 512 -6.67 21.10 9.77
C VAL A 512 -5.84 21.96 10.71
N TYR A 513 -4.54 21.84 10.64
CA TYR A 513 -3.58 22.74 11.26
C TYR A 513 -3.05 23.69 10.19
N SER A 514 -3.15 24.98 10.47
CA SER A 514 -2.76 26.02 9.55
C SER A 514 -1.34 26.45 9.85
N ALA A 515 -0.48 26.34 8.83
CA ALA A 515 0.86 26.90 8.87
C ALA A 515 0.85 28.41 8.66
N TYR A 516 -0.32 29.05 8.55
CA TYR A 516 -0.43 30.50 8.49
C TYR A 516 -0.72 31.09 9.88
N VAL A 517 -1.68 30.53 10.64
CA VAL A 517 -1.92 30.95 12.04
C VAL A 517 -1.07 30.20 13.07
N GLY A 518 -0.33 29.17 12.66
CA GLY A 518 0.56 28.41 13.56
C GLY A 518 -0.17 27.49 14.55
N ARG A 519 -1.44 27.15 14.30
CA ARG A 519 -2.30 26.40 15.21
C ARG A 519 -3.39 25.63 14.46
N LYS A 520 -4.21 24.85 15.19
CA LYS A 520 -5.43 24.26 14.62
C LYS A 520 -6.33 25.36 14.06
N LEU A 521 -6.76 25.18 12.81
CA LEU A 521 -7.65 26.09 12.11
C LEU A 521 -9.06 25.96 12.69
N ASP A 522 -9.59 27.05 13.22
CA ASP A 522 -10.97 27.12 13.71
C ASP A 522 -11.94 27.44 12.57
N ALA A 523 -13.22 27.13 12.80
CA ALA A 523 -14.25 27.28 11.76
C ALA A 523 -14.42 28.73 11.29
N ALA A 524 -14.33 29.71 12.19
CA ALA A 524 -14.50 31.12 11.85
C ALA A 524 -13.36 31.64 10.96
N THR A 525 -12.12 31.28 11.29
CA THR A 525 -10.94 31.61 10.50
C THR A 525 -10.96 30.88 9.14
N ALA A 526 -11.38 29.62 9.12
CA ALA A 526 -11.51 28.86 7.89
C ALA A 526 -12.56 29.45 6.94
N ASP A 527 -13.69 29.93 7.47
CA ASP A 527 -14.80 30.50 6.69
C ASP A 527 -14.49 31.93 6.18
N ASP A 528 -13.49 32.62 6.74
CA ASP A 528 -13.13 33.98 6.35
C ASP A 528 -12.38 34.01 5.00
N PRO A 529 -12.96 34.61 3.94
CA PRO A 529 -12.28 34.79 2.66
C PRO A 529 -11.02 35.64 2.76
N THR A 530 -10.93 36.55 3.74
CA THR A 530 -9.75 37.41 3.92
C THR A 530 -8.53 36.60 4.29
N PHE A 531 -8.67 35.64 5.21
CA PHE A 531 -7.61 34.68 5.56
C PHE A 531 -7.03 34.01 4.32
N TRP A 532 -7.87 33.44 3.45
CA TRP A 532 -7.39 32.77 2.23
C TRP A 532 -6.85 33.73 1.17
N THR A 533 -7.33 34.97 1.16
CA THR A 533 -6.86 36.01 0.24
C THR A 533 -5.46 36.50 0.62
N THR A 534 -5.11 36.60 1.90
CA THR A 534 -3.81 37.11 2.37
C THR A 534 -2.75 36.02 2.56
N GLN A 535 -3.15 34.75 2.66
CA GLN A 535 -2.27 33.60 2.92
C GLN A 535 -1.01 33.49 2.03
N LEU A 536 -1.07 33.98 0.79
CA LEU A 536 0.06 33.95 -0.15
C LEU A 536 1.10 35.04 0.16
N ALA A 537 0.70 36.15 0.79
CA ALA A 537 1.55 37.28 1.15
C ALA A 537 2.07 37.24 2.59
N ASP A 538 1.40 36.50 3.46
CA ASP A 538 1.73 36.43 4.88
C ASP A 538 2.69 35.27 5.22
N PRO A 539 3.44 35.36 6.33
CA PRO A 539 4.44 34.36 6.71
C PRO A 539 3.89 32.96 6.98
N VAL A 540 4.69 31.95 6.64
CA VAL A 540 4.41 30.53 6.97
C VAL A 540 5.01 30.16 8.33
N LEU A 541 4.18 30.06 9.35
CA LEU A 541 4.43 29.56 10.69
C LEU A 541 4.34 28.01 10.78
N PHE A 542 5.11 27.30 9.94
CA PHE A 542 5.07 25.83 9.92
C PHE A 542 5.54 25.18 11.22
N TRP A 543 6.66 25.65 11.80
CA TRP A 543 7.15 25.08 13.06
C TRP A 543 6.17 25.26 14.22
N PRO A 544 5.61 26.46 14.46
CA PRO A 544 4.51 26.63 15.42
C PRO A 544 3.34 25.68 15.19
N ALA A 545 2.88 25.52 13.94
CA ALA A 545 1.78 24.61 13.62
C ALA A 545 2.11 23.13 13.91
N LEU A 546 3.36 22.73 13.62
CA LEU A 546 3.85 21.38 13.91
C LEU A 546 3.97 21.12 15.42
N ASP A 547 4.49 22.09 16.20
CA ASP A 547 4.57 21.98 17.66
C ASP A 547 3.16 21.91 18.27
N ALA A 548 2.22 22.73 17.80
CA ALA A 548 0.82 22.68 18.21
C ALA A 548 0.14 21.33 17.87
N LEU A 549 0.46 20.74 16.72
CA LEU A 549 -0.03 19.41 16.34
C LEU A 549 0.55 18.33 17.27
N LEU A 550 1.86 18.32 17.46
CA LEU A 550 2.55 17.31 18.29
C LEU A 550 2.31 17.49 19.80
N ALA A 551 1.79 18.63 20.23
CA ALA A 551 1.31 18.85 21.59
C ALA A 551 0.02 18.05 21.90
N THR A 552 -0.70 17.55 20.89
CA THR A 552 -1.92 16.75 21.09
C THR A 552 -1.66 15.30 21.46
N GLY A 553 -0.45 14.80 21.24
CA GLY A 553 -0.04 13.43 21.55
C GLY A 553 0.96 12.86 20.56
N ASP A 554 1.28 11.58 20.76
CA ASP A 554 2.19 10.81 19.92
C ASP A 554 1.55 10.51 18.56
N LEU A 555 2.24 10.83 17.46
CA LEU A 555 1.71 10.72 16.10
C LEU A 555 2.68 9.97 15.18
N LEU A 556 2.12 9.27 14.18
CA LEU A 556 2.83 8.93 12.95
C LEU A 556 2.54 10.04 11.94
N LEU A 557 3.52 10.88 11.68
CA LEU A 557 3.44 11.88 10.62
C LEU A 557 3.73 11.22 9.27
N VAL A 558 2.89 11.47 8.27
CA VAL A 558 3.07 10.93 6.90
C VAL A 558 3.14 12.09 5.93
N GLU A 559 4.30 12.33 5.33
CA GLU A 559 4.46 13.34 4.28
C GLU A 559 3.85 12.83 2.97
N ALA A 560 2.73 13.43 2.59
CA ALA A 560 1.96 13.16 1.39
C ALA A 560 2.21 14.24 0.33
N GLY A 561 3.42 14.24 -0.21
CA GLY A 561 3.82 15.12 -1.31
C GLY A 561 5.15 14.69 -1.92
N ALA A 562 5.66 15.51 -2.83
CA ALA A 562 6.96 15.28 -3.43
C ALA A 562 8.09 15.46 -2.39
N GLY A 563 9.12 14.63 -2.48
CA GLY A 563 10.32 14.78 -1.67
C GLY A 563 10.13 14.40 -0.20
N GLN A 564 11.02 14.91 0.65
CA GLN A 564 11.07 14.61 2.09
C GLN A 564 11.36 15.88 2.92
N GLY A 565 10.93 17.04 2.42
CA GLY A 565 11.23 18.33 3.03
C GLY A 565 10.66 18.45 4.43
N LEU A 566 9.36 18.14 4.59
CA LEU A 566 8.68 18.22 5.88
C LEU A 566 9.08 17.09 6.82
N THR A 567 9.40 15.92 6.29
CA THR A 567 9.97 14.78 7.04
C THR A 567 11.27 15.18 7.71
N ASN A 568 12.16 15.86 6.99
CA ASN A 568 13.45 16.32 7.52
C ASN A 568 13.27 17.42 8.58
N VAL A 569 12.29 18.30 8.43
CA VAL A 569 11.93 19.29 9.46
C VAL A 569 11.36 18.59 10.70
N ALA A 570 10.39 17.68 10.51
CA ALA A 570 9.73 16.97 11.60
C ALA A 570 10.70 16.13 12.44
N ARG A 571 11.72 15.52 11.81
CA ARG A 571 12.81 14.80 12.51
C ARG A 571 13.57 15.65 13.53
N GLN A 572 13.55 16.98 13.39
CA GLN A 572 14.21 17.88 14.34
C GLN A 572 13.36 18.09 15.61
N HIS A 573 12.05 17.80 15.55
CA HIS A 573 11.13 18.02 16.66
C HIS A 573 11.41 17.09 17.84
N ARG A 574 11.31 17.61 19.08
CA ARG A 574 11.62 16.86 20.32
C ARG A 574 10.84 15.54 20.43
N ALA A 575 9.56 15.54 20.03
CA ALA A 575 8.71 14.36 20.06
C ALA A 575 9.19 13.27 19.10
N VAL A 576 9.72 13.64 17.92
CA VAL A 576 10.24 12.68 16.94
C VAL A 576 11.63 12.19 17.35
N ARG A 577 12.51 13.09 17.82
CA ARG A 577 13.86 12.73 18.31
C ARG A 577 13.83 11.77 19.50
N SER A 578 12.87 11.94 20.41
CA SER A 578 12.65 11.06 21.55
C SER A 578 11.90 9.76 21.21
N LYS A 579 11.47 9.60 19.94
CA LYS A 579 10.65 8.47 19.45
C LYS A 579 9.26 8.39 20.11
N ALA A 580 8.78 9.48 20.72
CA ALA A 580 7.39 9.63 21.15
C ALA A 580 6.49 9.65 19.90
N SER A 581 6.82 10.49 18.92
CA SER A 581 6.26 10.48 17.57
C SER A 581 7.24 9.89 16.55
N ASP A 582 6.79 9.65 15.31
CA ASP A 582 7.64 9.24 14.20
C ASP A 582 7.16 9.88 12.88
N VAL A 583 7.97 9.80 11.82
CA VAL A 583 7.67 10.39 10.52
C VAL A 583 8.15 9.52 9.35
N VAL A 584 7.31 9.41 8.32
CA VAL A 584 7.62 8.70 7.06
C VAL A 584 7.12 9.52 5.87
N ALA A 585 7.81 9.44 4.73
CA ALA A 585 7.38 10.07 3.48
C ALA A 585 6.84 9.02 2.51
N LEU A 586 5.86 9.41 1.68
CA LEU A 586 5.33 8.54 0.63
C LEU A 586 6.28 8.44 -0.57
N LEU A 587 7.02 9.51 -0.89
CA LEU A 587 7.91 9.57 -2.05
C LEU A 587 9.41 9.65 -1.67
N PRO A 588 10.31 9.28 -2.59
CA PRO A 588 11.75 9.44 -2.40
C PRO A 588 12.15 10.91 -2.23
N ALA A 589 13.30 11.15 -1.59
CA ALA A 589 13.84 12.50 -1.37
C ALA A 589 14.33 13.18 -2.66
N THR A 590 14.67 12.40 -3.67
CA THR A 590 15.22 12.87 -4.95
C THR A 590 14.52 12.15 -6.10
N PRO A 591 14.55 12.72 -7.33
CA PRO A 591 14.11 12.02 -8.53
C PRO A 591 14.71 10.61 -8.60
N GLY A 592 13.88 9.66 -8.99
CA GLY A 592 14.26 8.26 -9.14
C GLY A 592 13.52 7.63 -10.29
N THR A 593 13.61 6.30 -10.37
CA THR A 593 12.84 5.54 -11.36
C THR A 593 11.37 5.45 -10.94
N PRO A 594 10.44 5.19 -11.88
CA PRO A 594 9.05 4.86 -11.54
C PRO A 594 8.91 3.76 -10.47
N VAL A 595 9.81 2.78 -10.50
CA VAL A 595 9.89 1.69 -9.51
C VAL A 595 10.24 2.23 -8.11
N ALA A 596 11.07 3.26 -8.01
CA ALA A 596 11.44 3.87 -6.74
C ALA A 596 10.25 4.56 -6.05
N ASP A 597 9.39 5.24 -6.81
CA ASP A 597 8.14 5.82 -6.28
C ASP A 597 7.24 4.73 -5.67
N ARG A 598 6.99 3.65 -6.44
CA ARG A 598 6.17 2.51 -5.97
C ARG A 598 6.77 1.86 -4.73
N ARG A 599 8.09 1.66 -4.72
CA ARG A 599 8.81 1.10 -3.55
C ARG A 599 8.65 1.98 -2.32
N SER A 600 8.79 3.30 -2.48
CA SER A 600 8.67 4.26 -1.39
C SER A 600 7.26 4.26 -0.79
N VAL A 601 6.22 4.26 -1.64
CA VAL A 601 4.82 4.20 -1.19
C VAL A 601 4.54 2.90 -0.43
N LEU A 602 4.99 1.76 -0.94
CA LEU A 602 4.84 0.47 -0.24
C LEU A 602 5.60 0.45 1.09
N ALA A 603 6.76 1.11 1.18
CA ALA A 603 7.53 1.21 2.42
C ALA A 603 6.80 2.09 3.46
N ALA A 604 6.12 3.14 3.02
CA ALA A 604 5.27 3.95 3.89
C ALA A 604 4.01 3.18 4.34
N ALA A 605 3.36 2.44 3.45
CA ALA A 605 2.24 1.54 3.80
C ALA A 605 2.69 0.46 4.81
N ALA A 606 3.88 -0.11 4.62
CA ALA A 606 4.50 -1.03 5.58
C ALA A 606 4.65 -0.38 6.96
N ARG A 607 5.11 0.88 7.00
CA ARG A 607 5.26 1.63 8.26
C ARG A 607 3.93 1.87 8.95
N ILE A 608 2.90 2.28 8.21
CA ILE A 608 1.56 2.49 8.76
C ILE A 608 1.00 1.16 9.31
N TRP A 609 1.18 0.05 8.59
CA TRP A 609 0.78 -1.27 9.05
C TRP A 609 1.48 -1.70 10.34
N THR A 610 2.81 -1.51 10.45
CA THR A 610 3.57 -1.92 11.63
C THR A 610 3.32 -1.03 12.86
N GLU A 611 2.83 0.21 12.67
CA GLU A 611 2.30 1.02 13.78
C GLU A 611 0.96 0.49 14.32
N GLY A 612 0.30 -0.47 13.64
CA GLY A 612 -0.90 -1.14 14.14
C GLY A 612 -2.18 -0.85 13.36
N HIS A 613 -2.12 -0.06 12.28
CA HIS A 613 -3.29 0.29 11.49
C HIS A 613 -3.72 -0.88 10.60
N GLU A 614 -5.03 -1.11 10.49
CA GLU A 614 -5.60 -2.07 9.54
C GLU A 614 -5.77 -1.41 8.18
N LEU A 615 -5.08 -1.93 7.17
CA LEU A 615 -5.12 -1.39 5.81
C LEU A 615 -6.03 -2.22 4.90
N ARG A 616 -6.67 -1.54 3.95
CA ARG A 616 -7.36 -2.12 2.81
C ARG A 616 -6.32 -2.54 1.76
N TRP A 617 -5.91 -3.80 1.83
CA TRP A 617 -4.81 -4.31 0.99
C TRP A 617 -5.13 -4.31 -0.49
N ASP A 618 -6.38 -4.53 -0.89
CA ASP A 618 -6.84 -4.34 -2.26
C ASP A 618 -6.52 -2.95 -2.81
N ALA A 619 -6.64 -1.91 -1.97
CA ALA A 619 -6.29 -0.54 -2.33
C ALA A 619 -4.78 -0.30 -2.33
N VAL A 620 -4.04 -0.79 -1.32
CA VAL A 620 -2.56 -0.68 -1.27
C VAL A 620 -1.90 -1.37 -2.46
N ASP A 621 -2.47 -2.51 -2.88
CA ASP A 621 -2.00 -3.32 -4.00
C ASP A 621 -2.43 -2.77 -5.38
N GLY A 622 -3.25 -1.72 -5.44
CA GLY A 622 -3.80 -1.19 -6.69
C GLY A 622 -4.74 -2.18 -7.40
N THR A 623 -5.29 -3.17 -6.69
CA THR A 623 -6.15 -4.23 -7.25
C THR A 623 -7.64 -4.00 -6.99
N SER A 624 -8.00 -2.91 -6.31
CA SER A 624 -9.41 -2.55 -6.10
C SER A 624 -10.08 -2.26 -7.44
N ALA A 625 -11.12 -3.04 -7.77
CA ALA A 625 -11.93 -2.84 -8.97
C ALA A 625 -12.85 -1.60 -8.89
N ARG A 626 -12.84 -0.86 -7.76
CA ARG A 626 -13.61 0.38 -7.58
C ARG A 626 -12.80 1.44 -6.81
N PRO A 627 -12.80 2.70 -7.28
CA PRO A 627 -12.29 3.83 -6.52
C PRO A 627 -13.13 4.11 -5.27
#